data_AF-A0A7X1VPJ0-F1
#
_entry.id   AF-A0A7X1VPJ0-F1
#
_cell.length_a   1.000
_cell.length_b   1.000
_cell.length_c   1.000
_cell.angle_alpha   90.00
_cell.angle_beta   90.00
_cell.angle_gamma   90.00
#
_symmetry.space_group_name_H-M   'P 1'
#
loop_
_entity.id
_entity.type
_entity.pdbx_description
1 polymer ?
#
loop_
_entity_poly.entity_id
_entity_poly.type
_entity_poly.pdbx_seq_one_letter_code
_entity_poly.pdbx_strand_id
1 'polypeptide(L)'
;MSYRIVYDLAAVRIPAETLRPHVADSSFYADQYLLMELGGDNNLYEGRGSVRVRSWSLIGAGQDWRIMRQVVTYAAACEGGGMRFSGVSDTLAETYIRKCRNVLRDAVGAQALLDRGMTCTGHFALRKGPVSAWLQKRVDELSTIKAPERTGETPVWSWLNLLRDPKDAAIFLAYSDLDDAPVYNRATVHGPCHERHSIMKGLTPFVERAA
;
A
#
# COMPACT_ATOMS: atom_id res chain seq x y z
N MET A 1 25.50 -10.98 4.76
CA MET A 1 24.63 -9.78 4.83
C MET A 1 23.21 -10.17 4.47
N SER A 2 22.24 -9.69 5.24
CA SER A 2 20.81 -9.84 4.92
C SER A 2 20.43 -8.80 3.87
N TYR A 3 19.61 -9.17 2.89
CA TYR A 3 19.02 -8.24 1.92
C TYR A 3 17.62 -8.68 1.54
N ARG A 4 16.80 -7.71 1.13
CA ARG A 4 15.44 -7.95 0.65
C ARG A 4 15.43 -8.34 -0.83
N ILE A 5 14.67 -9.37 -1.16
CA ILE A 5 14.39 -9.78 -2.53
C ILE A 5 12.98 -9.32 -2.89
N VAL A 6 12.86 -8.53 -3.96
CA VAL A 6 11.57 -8.11 -4.53
C VAL A 6 11.18 -9.08 -5.64
N TYR A 7 10.08 -9.82 -5.45
CA TYR A 7 9.61 -10.84 -6.37
C TYR A 7 8.59 -10.30 -7.37
N ASP A 8 7.69 -9.42 -6.91
CA ASP A 8 6.59 -8.91 -7.73
C ASP A 8 6.09 -7.57 -7.20
N LEU A 9 5.34 -6.86 -8.03
CA LEU A 9 4.74 -5.56 -7.74
C LEU A 9 3.30 -5.55 -8.24
N ALA A 10 2.42 -4.89 -7.50
CA ALA A 10 1.03 -4.69 -7.90
C ALA A 10 0.59 -3.26 -7.61
N ALA A 11 -0.25 -2.68 -8.46
CA ALA A 11 -0.83 -1.38 -8.20
C ALA A 11 -2.33 -1.34 -8.52
N VAL A 12 -3.05 -0.65 -7.66
CA VAL A 12 -4.47 -0.37 -7.82
C VAL A 12 -4.66 1.12 -8.01
N ARG A 13 -5.50 1.49 -8.97
CA ARG A 13 -6.07 2.83 -9.13
C ARG A 13 -7.46 2.86 -8.54
N ILE A 14 -7.73 3.86 -7.72
CA ILE A 14 -9.02 4.12 -7.09
C ILE A 14 -9.49 5.50 -7.55
N PRO A 15 -10.51 5.57 -8.42
CA PRO A 15 -10.96 6.84 -8.97
C PRO A 15 -11.48 7.78 -7.90
N ALA A 16 -11.16 9.07 -8.02
CA ALA A 16 -11.59 10.10 -7.09
C ALA A 16 -13.11 10.13 -6.91
N GLU A 17 -13.89 9.94 -7.98
CA GLU A 17 -15.36 9.91 -7.91
C GLU A 17 -15.91 8.79 -7.02
N THR A 18 -15.15 7.69 -6.84
CA THR A 18 -15.55 6.58 -5.97
C THR A 18 -15.31 6.88 -4.48
N LEU A 19 -14.41 7.82 -4.17
CA LEU A 19 -14.02 8.16 -2.80
C LEU A 19 -14.78 9.36 -2.23
N ARG A 20 -15.00 10.40 -3.04
CA ARG A 20 -15.65 11.66 -2.65
C ARG A 20 -16.99 11.51 -1.93
N PRO A 21 -17.88 10.55 -2.27
CA PRO A 21 -19.16 10.40 -1.58
C PRO A 21 -19.05 9.94 -0.12
N HIS A 22 -17.89 9.39 0.28
CA HIS A 22 -17.74 8.72 1.57
C HIS A 22 -17.06 9.58 2.65
N VAL A 23 -16.18 10.49 2.24
CA VAL A 23 -15.46 11.39 3.15
C VAL A 23 -15.33 12.75 2.49
N ALA A 24 -15.64 13.82 3.23
CA ALA A 24 -15.43 15.19 2.80
C ALA A 24 -13.94 15.57 2.92
N ASP A 25 -13.10 14.97 2.06
CA ASP A 25 -11.68 15.23 2.00
C ASP A 25 -11.32 15.99 0.72
N SER A 26 -10.66 17.13 0.87
CA SER A 26 -10.28 17.98 -0.25
C SER A 26 -9.19 17.35 -1.12
N SER A 27 -8.45 16.35 -0.64
CA SER A 27 -7.36 15.71 -1.39
C SER A 27 -7.83 14.76 -2.50
N PHE A 28 -9.12 14.40 -2.51
CA PHE A 28 -9.73 13.60 -3.58
C PHE A 28 -10.07 14.42 -4.83
N TYR A 29 -9.31 15.47 -5.17
CA TYR A 29 -9.40 16.12 -6.47
C TYR A 29 -8.75 15.29 -7.60
N ALA A 30 -7.93 14.30 -7.25
CA ALA A 30 -7.28 13.38 -8.17
C ALA A 30 -7.39 11.94 -7.67
N ASP A 31 -7.16 11.00 -8.57
CA ASP A 31 -7.21 9.57 -8.27
C ASP A 31 -6.16 9.16 -7.26
N GLN A 32 -6.51 8.15 -6.48
CA GLN A 32 -5.66 7.60 -5.45
C GLN A 32 -5.17 6.22 -5.88
N TYR A 33 -4.00 5.84 -5.37
CA TYR A 33 -3.35 4.60 -5.74
C TYR A 33 -2.92 3.85 -4.49
N LEU A 34 -2.84 2.52 -4.62
CA LEU A 34 -2.18 1.64 -3.67
C LEU A 34 -1.08 0.91 -4.42
N LEU A 35 0.15 0.95 -3.91
CA LEU A 35 1.30 0.23 -4.46
C LEU A 35 1.73 -0.85 -3.47
N MET A 36 1.76 -2.08 -3.95
CA MET A 36 2.07 -3.28 -3.17
C MET A 36 3.30 -3.96 -3.73
N GLU A 37 4.11 -4.51 -2.83
CA GLU A 37 5.34 -5.23 -3.18
C GLU A 37 5.33 -6.61 -2.52
N LEU A 38 5.60 -7.64 -3.32
CA LEU A 38 5.91 -8.96 -2.82
C LEU A 38 7.41 -9.04 -2.57
N GLY A 39 7.79 -9.18 -1.31
CA GLY A 39 9.19 -9.31 -0.95
C GLY A 39 9.45 -10.35 0.12
N GLY A 40 10.72 -10.59 0.37
CA GLY A 40 11.16 -11.49 1.43
C GLY A 40 12.66 -11.37 1.64
N ASP A 41 13.11 -11.63 2.86
CA ASP A 41 14.52 -11.56 3.18
C ASP A 41 15.25 -12.81 2.68
N ASN A 42 16.46 -12.62 2.17
CA ASN A 42 17.27 -13.68 1.55
C ASN A 42 17.60 -14.85 2.48
N ASN A 43 17.60 -14.61 3.79
CA ASN A 43 17.95 -15.55 4.84
C ASN A 43 16.74 -16.16 5.56
N LEU A 44 15.50 -15.74 5.23
CA LEU A 44 14.29 -16.28 5.83
C LEU A 44 13.66 -17.36 4.95
N TYR A 45 13.43 -18.54 5.53
CA TYR A 45 12.85 -19.69 4.86
C TYR A 45 11.68 -20.25 5.67
N GLU A 46 10.67 -20.75 4.96
CA GLU A 46 9.51 -21.42 5.52
C GLU A 46 9.87 -22.84 5.95
N GLY A 47 9.41 -23.25 7.14
CA GLY A 47 9.55 -24.61 7.64
C GLY A 47 11.00 -25.10 7.67
N ARG A 48 11.26 -26.30 7.10
CA ARG A 48 12.58 -26.94 7.08
C ARG A 48 13.52 -26.41 5.99
N GLY A 49 13.31 -25.21 5.47
CA GLY A 49 14.36 -24.47 4.73
C GLY A 49 14.35 -24.56 3.20
N SER A 50 13.31 -25.12 2.57
CA SER A 50 13.29 -25.31 1.11
C SER A 50 12.69 -24.14 0.31
N VAL A 51 11.88 -23.29 0.95
CA VAL A 51 11.17 -22.18 0.29
C VAL A 51 11.43 -20.89 1.06
N ARG A 52 11.75 -19.79 0.38
CA ARG A 52 11.94 -18.49 1.04
C ARG A 52 10.60 -17.91 1.48
N VAL A 53 10.57 -17.33 2.68
CA VAL A 53 9.41 -16.59 3.18
C VAL A 53 9.15 -15.41 2.26
N ARG A 54 7.89 -15.21 1.89
CA ARG A 54 7.46 -14.07 1.09
C ARG A 54 6.17 -13.49 1.67
N SER A 55 6.07 -12.18 1.67
CA SER A 55 4.84 -11.49 2.04
C SER A 55 4.63 -10.28 1.16
N TRP A 56 3.35 -10.00 0.90
CA TRP A 56 2.94 -8.74 0.30
C TRP A 56 2.97 -7.64 1.35
N SER A 57 3.38 -6.46 0.95
CA SER A 57 3.37 -5.27 1.80
C SER A 57 2.83 -4.09 1.01
N LEU A 58 2.00 -3.25 1.64
CA LEU A 58 1.61 -1.97 1.06
C LEU A 58 2.79 -1.01 1.22
N ILE A 59 3.44 -0.62 0.12
CA ILE A 59 4.63 0.25 0.14
C ILE A 59 4.31 1.69 -0.23
N GLY A 60 3.09 1.97 -0.71
CA GLY A 60 2.63 3.32 -0.97
C GLY A 60 1.11 3.40 -1.02
N ALA A 61 0.57 4.51 -0.54
CA ALA A 61 -0.85 4.84 -0.66
C ALA A 61 -1.04 6.34 -0.86
N GLY A 62 -1.98 6.71 -1.72
CA GLY A 62 -2.31 8.10 -2.04
C GLY A 62 -2.08 8.44 -3.51
N GLN A 63 -1.91 9.73 -3.80
CA GLN A 63 -1.61 10.20 -5.16
C GLN A 63 -0.25 9.66 -5.65
N ASP A 64 -0.12 9.51 -6.96
CA ASP A 64 1.06 8.95 -7.63
C ASP A 64 2.38 9.60 -7.19
N TRP A 65 2.44 10.94 -7.11
CA TRP A 65 3.63 11.67 -6.69
C TRP A 65 4.01 11.42 -5.22
N ARG A 66 3.02 11.19 -4.34
CA ARG A 66 3.27 10.83 -2.93
C ARG A 66 3.91 9.45 -2.85
N ILE A 67 3.37 8.49 -3.59
CA ILE A 67 3.92 7.14 -3.67
C ILE A 67 5.32 7.18 -4.28
N MET A 68 5.53 7.90 -5.38
CA MET A 68 6.85 7.98 -6.01
C MET A 68 7.89 8.64 -5.12
N ARG A 69 7.53 9.63 -4.29
CA ARG A 69 8.42 10.18 -3.27
C ARG A 69 8.88 9.11 -2.29
N GLN A 70 7.99 8.24 -1.85
CA GLN A 70 8.30 7.13 -0.95
C GLN A 70 9.15 6.04 -1.63
N VAL A 71 8.85 5.73 -2.90
CA VAL A 71 9.64 4.79 -3.73
C VAL A 71 11.09 5.26 -3.86
N VAL A 72 11.34 6.56 -4.06
CA VAL A 72 12.70 7.10 -4.12
C VAL A 72 13.45 6.86 -2.82
N THR A 73 12.80 7.03 -1.67
CA THR A 73 13.40 6.71 -0.35
C THR A 73 13.77 5.23 -0.25
N TYR A 74 12.91 4.31 -0.71
CA TYR A 74 13.20 2.88 -0.68
C TYR A 74 14.28 2.46 -1.67
N ALA A 75 14.37 3.13 -2.82
CA ALA A 75 15.38 2.87 -3.84
C ALA A 75 16.82 3.06 -3.31
N ALA A 76 17.02 3.87 -2.26
CA ALA A 76 18.33 4.01 -1.62
C ALA A 76 18.88 2.67 -1.07
N ALA A 77 18.02 1.72 -0.71
CA ALA A 77 18.44 0.38 -0.26
C ALA A 77 19.10 -0.44 -1.39
N CYS A 78 18.86 -0.10 -2.65
CA CYS A 78 19.47 -0.76 -3.80
C CYS A 78 20.97 -0.45 -3.89
N GLU A 79 21.37 0.81 -3.67
CA GLU A 79 22.77 1.26 -3.77
C GLU A 79 23.71 0.56 -2.76
N GLY A 80 23.19 0.18 -1.60
CA GLY A 80 23.92 -0.57 -0.58
C GLY A 80 23.84 -2.10 -0.73
N GLY A 81 23.22 -2.62 -1.80
CA GLY A 81 22.93 -4.04 -1.96
C GLY A 81 21.92 -4.61 -0.95
N GLY A 82 21.20 -3.75 -0.23
CA GLY A 82 20.19 -4.11 0.76
C GLY A 82 18.85 -4.53 0.15
N MET A 83 18.65 -4.28 -1.15
CA MET A 83 17.46 -4.68 -1.90
C MET A 83 17.83 -5.04 -3.34
N ARG A 84 17.22 -6.09 -3.88
CA ARG A 84 17.32 -6.43 -5.31
C ARG A 84 16.08 -7.14 -5.82
N PHE A 85 15.87 -7.12 -7.13
CA PHE A 85 14.84 -7.97 -7.74
C PHE A 85 15.21 -9.46 -7.70
N SER A 86 14.20 -10.31 -7.72
CA SER A 86 14.39 -11.75 -7.85
C SER A 86 15.02 -12.10 -9.20
N GLY A 87 15.95 -13.06 -9.20
CA GLY A 87 16.64 -13.52 -10.42
C GLY A 87 17.77 -12.63 -10.92
N VAL A 88 18.08 -11.51 -10.26
CA VAL A 88 19.22 -10.65 -10.60
C VAL A 88 20.27 -10.64 -9.49
N SER A 89 21.54 -10.46 -9.87
CA SER A 89 22.65 -10.34 -8.93
C SER A 89 22.60 -9.02 -8.16
N ASP A 90 22.25 -7.94 -8.84
CA ASP A 90 22.22 -6.57 -8.34
C ASP A 90 21.06 -5.77 -8.95
N THR A 91 20.67 -4.66 -8.34
CA THR A 91 19.62 -3.76 -8.82
C THR A 91 20.04 -2.32 -8.56
N LEU A 92 20.09 -1.49 -9.60
CA LEU A 92 20.30 -0.05 -9.46
C LEU A 92 19.03 0.63 -8.94
N ALA A 93 19.15 1.70 -8.14
CA ALA A 93 18.00 2.44 -7.62
C ALA A 93 17.05 2.90 -8.74
N GLU A 94 17.61 3.38 -9.85
CA GLU A 94 16.84 3.83 -11.03
C GLU A 94 16.00 2.71 -11.65
N THR A 95 16.49 1.48 -11.60
CA THR A 95 15.76 0.31 -12.11
C THR A 95 14.55 -0.01 -11.22
N TYR A 96 14.72 0.08 -9.90
CA TYR A 96 13.60 -0.07 -8.95
C TYR A 96 12.55 1.03 -9.16
N ILE A 97 12.97 2.29 -9.18
CA ILE A 97 12.10 3.45 -9.42
C ILE A 97 11.33 3.29 -10.73
N ARG A 98 12.02 2.92 -11.82
CA ARG A 98 11.41 2.72 -13.14
C ARG A 98 10.34 1.63 -13.12
N LYS A 99 10.60 0.48 -12.47
CA LYS A 99 9.61 -0.60 -12.38
C LYS A 99 8.38 -0.19 -11.57
N CYS A 100 8.57 0.44 -10.40
CA CYS A 100 7.44 0.92 -9.60
C CYS A 100 6.61 1.97 -10.36
N ARG A 101 7.25 2.90 -11.07
CA ARG A 101 6.57 3.89 -11.92
C ARG A 101 5.74 3.23 -13.02
N ASN A 102 6.31 2.24 -13.72
CA ASN A 102 5.59 1.52 -14.77
C ASN A 102 4.38 0.78 -14.20
N VAL A 103 4.54 0.10 -13.06
CA VAL A 103 3.44 -0.61 -12.40
C VAL A 103 2.33 0.35 -11.94
N LEU A 104 2.69 1.52 -11.41
CA LEU A 104 1.71 2.57 -11.07
C LEU A 104 0.98 3.13 -12.29
N ARG A 105 1.70 3.40 -13.38
CA ARG A 105 1.09 3.88 -14.63
C ARG A 105 0.10 2.85 -15.17
N ASP A 106 0.45 1.56 -15.07
CA ASP A 106 -0.35 0.44 -15.57
C ASP A 106 -1.27 -0.12 -14.46
N ALA A 107 -1.59 0.68 -13.44
CA ALA A 107 -2.43 0.28 -12.31
C ALA A 107 -3.83 -0.16 -12.79
N VAL A 108 -4.40 -1.13 -12.07
CA VAL A 108 -5.67 -1.76 -12.43
C VAL A 108 -6.77 -1.36 -11.45
N GLY A 109 -8.03 -1.66 -11.77
CA GLY A 109 -9.14 -1.48 -10.82
C GLY A 109 -9.05 -2.48 -9.67
N ALA A 110 -9.57 -2.13 -8.49
CA ALA A 110 -9.49 -2.96 -7.29
C ALA A 110 -10.05 -4.38 -7.49
N GLN A 111 -11.16 -4.51 -8.23
CA GLN A 111 -11.77 -5.80 -8.55
C GLN A 111 -10.81 -6.75 -9.28
N ALA A 112 -9.97 -6.23 -10.18
CA ALA A 112 -9.03 -7.06 -10.94
C ALA A 112 -7.98 -7.73 -10.04
N LEU A 113 -7.58 -7.09 -8.93
CA LEU A 113 -6.70 -7.70 -7.94
C LEU A 113 -7.46 -8.64 -6.99
N LEU A 114 -8.69 -8.29 -6.59
CA LEU A 114 -9.56 -9.18 -5.81
C LEU A 114 -9.78 -10.51 -6.54
N ASP A 115 -10.02 -10.48 -7.86
CA ASP A 115 -10.21 -11.66 -8.70
C ASP A 115 -8.94 -12.52 -8.80
N ARG A 116 -7.77 -11.93 -8.52
CA ARG A 116 -6.48 -12.63 -8.39
C ARG A 116 -6.17 -13.09 -6.97
N GLY A 117 -7.14 -12.97 -6.04
CA GLY A 117 -7.00 -13.41 -4.65
C GLY A 117 -6.23 -12.44 -3.76
N MET A 118 -6.00 -11.20 -4.22
CA MET A 118 -5.37 -10.17 -3.38
C MET A 118 -6.40 -9.56 -2.43
N THR A 119 -6.02 -9.30 -1.18
CA THR A 119 -6.78 -8.47 -0.25
C THR A 119 -5.85 -7.46 0.42
N CYS A 120 -6.40 -6.32 0.81
CA CYS A 120 -5.65 -5.31 1.55
C CYS A 120 -6.55 -4.76 2.66
N THR A 121 -6.09 -4.92 3.90
CA THR A 121 -6.79 -4.47 5.10
C THR A 121 -5.95 -3.41 5.79
N GLY A 122 -6.48 -2.19 5.85
CA GLY A 122 -5.88 -1.07 6.55
C GLY A 122 -6.28 -1.01 8.02
N HIS A 123 -5.45 -0.34 8.79
CA HIS A 123 -5.75 0.12 10.13
C HIS A 123 -5.05 1.44 10.44
N PHE A 124 -5.54 2.14 11.47
CA PHE A 124 -4.94 3.35 12.02
C PHE A 124 -4.82 3.22 13.53
N ALA A 125 -3.62 3.49 14.03
CA ALA A 125 -3.43 3.79 15.44
C ALA A 125 -3.20 5.29 15.59
N LEU A 126 -3.96 5.94 16.48
CA LEU A 126 -3.75 7.35 16.75
C LEU A 126 -2.31 7.58 17.23
N ARG A 127 -1.66 8.61 16.68
CA ARG A 127 -0.36 9.08 17.17
C ARG A 127 -0.36 9.25 18.69
N LYS A 128 0.65 8.70 19.37
CA LYS A 128 0.88 8.93 20.81
C LYS A 128 1.39 10.36 21.04
N GLY A 129 0.79 11.06 22.00
CA GLY A 129 1.24 12.39 22.44
C GLY A 129 0.15 13.46 22.38
N PRO A 130 0.49 14.73 22.64
CA PRO A 130 -0.47 15.83 22.60
C PRO A 130 -1.04 16.00 21.18
N VAL A 131 -2.36 15.94 21.08
CA VAL A 131 -3.13 16.12 19.84
C VAL A 131 -3.43 17.61 19.67
N SER A 132 -3.08 18.18 18.51
CA SER A 132 -3.43 19.56 18.19
C SER A 132 -4.95 19.71 18.03
N ALA A 133 -5.51 20.92 18.22
CA ALA A 133 -6.95 21.13 18.05
C ALA A 133 -7.46 20.72 16.64
N TRP A 134 -6.63 20.91 15.62
CA TRP A 134 -6.91 20.45 14.26
C TRP A 134 -6.94 18.92 14.16
N LEU A 135 -5.97 18.24 14.75
CA LEU A 135 -5.90 16.78 14.76
C LEU A 135 -7.06 16.18 15.55
N GLN A 136 -7.46 16.80 16.66
CA GLN A 136 -8.61 16.37 17.46
C GLN A 136 -9.91 16.47 16.63
N LYS A 137 -10.11 17.57 15.91
CA LYS A 137 -11.26 17.71 15.01
C LYS A 137 -11.30 16.59 13.96
N ARG A 138 -10.15 16.23 13.36
CA ARG A 138 -10.05 15.11 12.41
C ARG A 138 -10.41 13.77 13.06
N VAL A 139 -9.97 13.53 14.29
CA VAL A 139 -10.32 12.34 15.07
C VAL A 139 -11.82 12.27 15.34
N ASP A 140 -12.44 13.39 15.70
CA ASP A 140 -13.88 13.46 15.98
C ASP A 140 -14.70 13.22 14.70
N GLU A 141 -14.27 13.79 13.56
CA GLU A 141 -14.84 13.52 12.24
C GLU A 141 -14.77 12.03 11.90
N LEU A 142 -13.59 11.41 12.02
CA LEU A 142 -13.40 9.99 11.75
C LEU A 142 -14.28 9.12 12.66
N SER A 143 -14.31 9.43 13.96
CA SER A 143 -15.10 8.70 14.97
C SER A 143 -16.60 8.72 14.66
N THR A 144 -17.07 9.78 14.00
CA THR A 144 -18.47 9.91 13.55
C THR A 144 -18.76 8.99 12.34
N ILE A 145 -17.77 8.80 11.46
CA ILE A 145 -17.89 7.97 10.25
C ILE A 145 -17.77 6.47 10.57
N LYS A 146 -16.82 6.12 11.45
CA LYS A 146 -16.54 4.77 11.92
C LYS A 146 -16.07 4.85 13.38
N ALA A 147 -16.74 4.16 14.28
CA ALA A 147 -16.34 4.13 15.68
C ALA A 147 -14.97 3.41 15.84
N PRO A 148 -14.06 3.91 16.68
CA PRO A 148 -12.81 3.21 16.99
C PRO A 148 -13.07 1.96 17.83
N GLU A 149 -12.26 0.94 17.58
CA GLU A 149 -12.07 -0.17 18.50
C GLU A 149 -11.20 0.27 19.68
N ARG A 150 -11.54 -0.17 20.89
CA ARG A 150 -10.73 0.07 22.08
C ARG A 150 -9.75 -1.08 22.27
N THR A 151 -8.53 -0.90 21.81
CA THR A 151 -7.41 -1.83 22.05
C THR A 151 -6.43 -1.19 23.04
N GLY A 152 -6.63 -1.45 24.33
CA GLY A 152 -5.86 -0.78 25.39
C GLY A 152 -6.21 0.71 25.51
N GLU A 153 -5.19 1.56 25.63
CA GLU A 153 -5.36 3.01 25.86
C GLU A 153 -5.47 3.82 24.55
N THR A 154 -5.19 3.23 23.39
CA THR A 154 -5.18 3.94 22.10
C THR A 154 -6.39 3.52 21.25
N PRO A 155 -7.18 4.47 20.73
CA PRO A 155 -8.23 4.16 19.78
C PRO A 155 -7.63 3.65 18.47
N VAL A 156 -8.17 2.55 17.94
CA VAL A 156 -7.72 1.93 16.69
C VAL A 156 -8.89 1.79 15.74
N TRP A 157 -8.70 2.20 14.49
CA TRP A 157 -9.66 1.90 13.41
C TRP A 157 -9.07 0.78 12.58
N SER A 158 -9.62 -0.42 12.69
CA SER A 158 -9.12 -1.62 12.03
C SER A 158 -10.11 -2.11 10.96
N TRP A 159 -9.72 -3.19 10.26
CA TRP A 159 -10.56 -3.89 9.30
C TRP A 159 -11.07 -3.03 8.14
N LEU A 160 -10.25 -2.08 7.68
CA LEU A 160 -10.58 -1.25 6.52
C LEU A 160 -10.26 -2.02 5.24
N ASN A 161 -11.27 -2.54 4.54
CA ASN A 161 -11.08 -3.37 3.36
C ASN A 161 -10.80 -2.52 2.11
N LEU A 162 -9.55 -2.08 1.94
CA LEU A 162 -9.15 -1.05 0.98
C LEU A 162 -9.40 -1.42 -0.49
N LEU A 163 -9.51 -2.71 -0.82
CA LEU A 163 -9.82 -3.17 -2.18
C LEU A 163 -11.31 -3.46 -2.40
N ARG A 164 -12.07 -3.72 -1.33
CA ARG A 164 -13.45 -4.21 -1.41
C ARG A 164 -14.48 -3.12 -1.15
N ASP A 165 -14.19 -2.20 -0.23
CA ASP A 165 -15.11 -1.15 0.18
C ASP A 165 -14.50 0.24 -0.10
N PRO A 166 -15.06 0.99 -1.08
CA PRO A 166 -14.63 2.36 -1.36
C PRO A 166 -14.72 3.30 -0.15
N LYS A 167 -15.64 3.07 0.79
CA LYS A 167 -15.73 3.84 2.05
C LYS A 167 -14.52 3.60 2.93
N ASP A 168 -14.13 2.33 3.11
CA ASP A 168 -12.95 1.98 3.90
C ASP A 168 -11.67 2.51 3.26
N ALA A 169 -11.56 2.46 1.92
CA ALA A 169 -10.47 3.08 1.18
C ALA A 169 -10.43 4.60 1.35
N ALA A 170 -11.58 5.27 1.27
CA ALA A 170 -11.69 6.72 1.46
C ALA A 170 -11.26 7.13 2.87
N ILE A 171 -11.72 6.42 3.90
CA ILE A 171 -11.28 6.63 5.29
C ILE A 171 -9.76 6.48 5.37
N PHE A 172 -9.21 5.42 4.78
CA PHE A 172 -7.78 5.16 4.87
C PHE A 172 -6.91 6.24 4.22
N LEU A 173 -7.33 6.75 3.07
CA LEU A 173 -6.56 7.73 2.33
C LEU A 173 -6.70 9.13 2.94
N ALA A 174 -7.92 9.51 3.36
CA ALA A 174 -8.24 10.83 3.92
C ALA A 174 -7.63 11.08 5.30
N TYR A 175 -7.58 10.05 6.16
CA TYR A 175 -7.10 10.18 7.54
C TYR A 175 -5.68 9.61 7.73
N SER A 176 -4.93 9.52 6.63
CA SER A 176 -3.56 8.99 6.62
C SER A 176 -2.54 9.85 7.37
N ASP A 177 -2.91 11.04 7.80
CA ASP A 177 -2.13 11.97 8.62
C ASP A 177 -2.29 11.74 10.14
N LEU A 178 -3.28 10.95 10.55
CA LEU A 178 -3.53 10.64 11.97
C LEU A 178 -2.52 9.66 12.58
N ASP A 179 -1.81 8.93 11.73
CA ASP A 179 -0.86 7.88 12.10
C ASP A 179 0.47 8.12 11.37
N ASP A 180 1.52 8.44 12.15
CA ASP A 180 2.87 8.69 11.64
C ASP A 180 3.60 7.40 11.20
N ALA A 181 3.02 6.22 11.46
CA ALA A 181 3.63 4.96 11.07
C ALA A 181 3.75 4.87 9.54
N PRO A 182 4.85 4.28 9.03
CA PRO A 182 4.97 3.98 7.61
C PRO A 182 3.79 3.15 7.10
N VAL A 183 3.40 3.35 5.84
CA VAL A 183 2.21 2.71 5.26
C VAL A 183 2.23 1.17 5.32
N TYR A 184 3.42 0.55 5.25
CA TYR A 184 3.58 -0.89 5.39
C TYR A 184 3.25 -1.42 6.79
N ASN A 185 3.27 -0.56 7.81
CA ASN A 185 2.83 -0.92 9.17
C ASN A 185 1.34 -0.68 9.38
N ARG A 186 0.68 0.07 8.49
CA ARG A 186 -0.74 0.47 8.61
C ARG A 186 -1.66 -0.39 7.76
N ALA A 187 -1.13 -1.29 6.94
CA ALA A 187 -1.95 -2.19 6.15
C ALA A 187 -1.32 -3.56 6.01
N THR A 188 -2.18 -4.57 6.09
CA THR A 188 -1.82 -5.96 5.79
C THR A 188 -2.31 -6.28 4.39
N VAL A 189 -1.42 -6.85 3.57
CA VAL A 189 -1.75 -7.30 2.22
C VAL A 189 -1.61 -8.82 2.18
N HIS A 190 -2.65 -9.50 1.69
CA HIS A 190 -2.62 -10.93 1.42
C HIS A 190 -2.79 -11.17 -0.07
N GLY A 191 -2.21 -12.25 -0.56
CA GLY A 191 -2.36 -12.69 -1.94
C GLY A 191 -1.39 -13.82 -2.29
N PRO A 192 -1.44 -14.32 -3.53
CA PRO A 192 -0.54 -15.37 -3.99
C PRO A 192 0.94 -14.94 -3.93
N CYS A 193 1.80 -15.76 -3.33
CA CYS A 193 3.23 -15.44 -3.10
C CYS A 193 4.21 -16.25 -3.97
N HIS A 194 3.76 -17.36 -4.57
CA HIS A 194 4.62 -18.32 -5.26
C HIS A 194 4.22 -18.54 -6.72
N GLU A 195 3.46 -17.60 -7.28
CA GLU A 195 3.06 -17.65 -8.68
C GLU A 195 4.26 -17.57 -9.63
N ARG A 196 4.15 -18.28 -10.76
CA ARG A 196 5.19 -18.29 -11.80
C ARG A 196 5.26 -16.97 -12.57
N HIS A 197 4.15 -16.24 -12.60
CA HIS A 197 4.00 -15.01 -13.36
C HIS A 197 3.62 -13.86 -12.44
N SER A 198 3.96 -12.63 -12.85
CA SER A 198 3.52 -11.43 -12.14
C SER A 198 2.00 -11.40 -12.00
N ILE A 199 1.52 -10.99 -10.83
CA ILE A 199 0.10 -10.84 -10.50
C ILE A 199 -0.59 -9.84 -11.44
N MET A 200 0.16 -8.86 -11.96
CA MET A 200 -0.33 -7.85 -12.90
C MET A 200 -0.39 -8.37 -14.35
N LYS A 201 0.21 -9.53 -14.65
CA LYS A 201 0.30 -10.05 -16.03
C LYS A 201 -1.10 -10.32 -16.60
N GLY A 202 -1.37 -9.75 -17.77
CA GLY A 202 -2.63 -9.95 -18.51
C GLY A 202 -3.84 -9.24 -17.91
N LEU A 203 -3.66 -8.38 -16.90
CA LEU A 203 -4.70 -7.49 -16.44
C LEU A 203 -4.77 -6.26 -17.35
N THR A 204 -5.97 -5.75 -17.57
CA THR A 204 -6.19 -4.53 -18.36
C THR A 204 -5.96 -3.34 -17.45
N PRO A 205 -5.04 -2.42 -17.79
CA PRO A 205 -4.86 -1.18 -17.04
C PRO A 205 -6.18 -0.42 -16.92
N PHE A 206 -6.35 0.30 -15.82
CA PHE A 206 -7.50 1.17 -15.63
C PHE A 206 -7.30 2.44 -16.48
N VAL A 207 -7.61 2.33 -17.77
CA VAL A 207 -7.43 3.41 -18.74
C VAL A 207 -8.40 4.54 -18.44
N GLU A 208 -7.92 5.79 -18.51
CA GLU A 208 -8.78 6.96 -18.54
C GLU A 208 -9.77 6.87 -19.70
N ARG A 209 -11.06 7.12 -19.43
CA ARG A 209 -11.82 7.86 -20.44
C ARG A 209 -11.17 9.24 -20.47
N ALA A 210 -10.43 9.54 -21.54
CA ALA A 210 -10.01 10.90 -21.83
C ALA A 210 -11.24 11.80 -21.72
N ALA A 211 -11.18 12.78 -20.82
CA ALA A 211 -12.17 13.85 -20.72
C ALA A 211 -12.02 14.80 -21.91
#